data_AF-A0A815XLF3-F1
#
_entry.id   AF-A0A815XLF3-F1
#
_cell.length_a   1.000
_cell.length_b   1.000
_cell.length_c   1.000
_cell.angle_alpha   90.00
_cell.angle_beta   90.00
_cell.angle_gamma   90.00
#
_symmetry.space_group_name_H-M   'P 1'
#
loop_
_entity.id
_entity.type
_entity.pdbx_description
1 polymer ?
#
loop_
_entity_poly.entity_id
_entity_poly.type
_entity_poly.pdbx_seq_one_letter_code
_entity_poly.pdbx_strand_id
1 'polypeptide(L)'
;MFIRLIRCPISFFDTNPVGRILNRFTSDVATMDDSLPMTVFEFLACLSQILGTIILVGLINLWSFIPAIIASSGMLFLRYRFASCSRDLKRLVGTTRSPVYSQLTSTIHGLKVIRSYHAENISSKQFHSHLDNNTRVIYLMATLNRWSAMRFHWISLIFIPLVITLAIIL
;
A
#
# COMPACT_ATOMS: atom_id res chain seq x y z
N MET A 1 -12.46 -14.98 17.20
CA MET A 1 -11.22 -15.73 16.86
C MET A 1 -10.76 -16.62 18.02
N PHE A 2 -10.64 -16.07 19.24
CA PHE A 2 -10.16 -16.77 20.44
C PHE A 2 -10.92 -18.06 20.79
N ILE A 3 -12.25 -18.03 20.84
CA ILE A 3 -13.09 -19.20 21.17
C ILE A 3 -12.86 -20.37 20.19
N ARG A 4 -12.60 -20.07 18.91
CA ARG A 4 -12.32 -21.09 17.89
C ARG A 4 -10.93 -21.70 18.04
N LEU A 5 -9.96 -20.94 18.57
CA LEU A 5 -8.62 -21.42 18.85
C LEU A 5 -8.62 -22.41 20.03
N ILE A 6 -9.34 -22.10 21.11
CA ILE A 6 -9.45 -22.98 22.29
C ILE A 6 -10.11 -24.32 21.94
N ARG A 7 -11.02 -24.33 20.97
CA ARG A 7 -11.72 -25.53 20.50
C ARG A 7 -10.97 -26.29 19.40
N CYS A 8 -9.76 -25.86 19.02
CA CYS A 8 -8.99 -26.53 17.99
C CYS A 8 -8.36 -27.83 18.52
N PRO A 9 -8.28 -28.91 17.72
CA PRO A 9 -7.57 -30.12 18.12
C PRO A 9 -6.08 -29.83 18.32
N ILE A 10 -5.43 -30.60 19.18
CA ILE A 10 -3.98 -30.47 19.47
C ILE A 10 -3.13 -30.55 18.20
N SER A 11 -3.54 -31.37 17.23
CA SER A 11 -2.88 -31.48 15.91
C SER A 11 -2.75 -30.14 15.16
N PHE A 12 -3.64 -29.19 15.40
CA PHE A 12 -3.54 -27.84 14.83
C PHE A 12 -2.32 -27.09 15.37
N PHE A 13 -2.02 -27.22 16.66
CA PHE A 13 -0.89 -26.58 17.32
C PHE A 13 0.45 -27.25 17.00
N ASP A 14 0.44 -28.56 16.72
CA ASP A 14 1.64 -29.27 16.25
C ASP A 14 2.01 -28.88 14.81
N THR A 15 1.01 -28.63 13.96
CA THR A 15 1.22 -28.29 12.54
C THR A 15 1.50 -26.80 12.35
N ASN A 16 1.05 -25.93 13.26
CA ASN A 16 1.19 -24.48 13.14
C ASN A 16 2.07 -23.91 14.25
N PRO A 17 3.22 -23.28 13.92
CA PRO A 17 4.09 -22.72 14.93
C PRO A 17 3.37 -21.63 15.73
N VAL A 18 3.54 -21.65 17.06
CA VAL A 18 2.90 -20.72 18.01
C VAL A 18 3.11 -19.25 17.60
N GLY A 19 4.27 -18.91 17.04
CA GLY A 19 4.56 -17.56 16.56
C GLY A 19 3.64 -17.08 15.43
N ARG A 20 3.20 -17.97 14.51
CA ARG A 20 2.24 -17.63 13.44
C ARG A 20 0.85 -17.35 14.03
N ILE A 21 0.45 -18.14 15.02
CA ILE A 21 -0.84 -17.95 15.72
C ILE A 21 -0.80 -16.60 16.46
N LEU A 22 0.27 -16.34 17.23
CA LEU A 22 0.44 -15.09 17.96
C LEU A 22 0.41 -13.88 17.02
N ASN A 23 1.13 -13.92 15.89
CA ASN A 23 1.16 -12.82 14.92
C ASN A 23 -0.22 -12.49 14.34
N ARG A 24 -1.10 -13.48 14.17
CA ARG A 24 -2.50 -13.22 13.76
C ARG A 24 -3.31 -12.56 14.88
N PHE A 25 -3.11 -12.96 16.14
CA PHE A 25 -3.84 -12.37 17.27
C PHE A 25 -3.34 -10.97 17.65
N THR A 26 -2.10 -10.63 17.32
CA THR A 26 -1.53 -9.31 17.58
C THR A 26 -1.63 -8.41 16.36
N SER A 27 -0.84 -8.67 15.32
CA SER A 27 -0.70 -7.77 14.17
C SER A 27 -1.96 -7.71 13.29
N ASP A 28 -2.61 -8.85 13.01
CA ASP A 28 -3.79 -8.83 12.15
C ASP A 28 -5.01 -8.21 12.87
N VAL A 29 -5.19 -8.51 14.17
CA VAL A 29 -6.24 -7.88 15.00
C VAL A 29 -5.99 -6.37 15.15
N ALA A 30 -4.77 -5.94 15.46
CA ALA A 30 -4.42 -4.51 15.51
C ALA A 30 -4.68 -3.81 14.17
N THR A 31 -4.38 -4.47 13.04
CA THR A 31 -4.71 -3.93 11.71
C THR A 31 -6.23 -3.78 11.53
N MET A 32 -7.02 -4.76 11.99
CA MET A 32 -8.48 -4.74 11.96
C MET A 32 -9.10 -3.67 12.85
N ASP A 33 -8.49 -3.39 14.00
CA ASP A 33 -9.04 -2.47 15.00
C ASP A 33 -8.62 -1.01 14.72
N ASP A 34 -7.37 -0.79 14.30
CA ASP A 34 -6.85 0.57 14.11
C ASP A 34 -6.95 1.04 12.65
N SER A 35 -6.40 0.26 11.72
CA SER A 35 -6.22 0.73 10.33
C SER A 35 -7.46 0.56 9.44
N LEU A 36 -8.21 -0.52 9.65
CA LEU A 36 -9.36 -0.85 8.82
C LEU A 36 -10.52 0.15 9.02
N PRO A 37 -10.89 0.56 10.25
CA PRO A 37 -11.98 1.51 10.44
C PRO A 37 -11.65 2.87 9.83
N MET A 38 -10.41 3.33 9.99
CA MET A 38 -9.93 4.57 9.36
C MET A 38 -10.04 4.51 7.83
N THR A 39 -9.59 3.40 7.23
CA THR A 39 -9.66 3.20 5.77
C THR A 39 -11.10 3.15 5.26
N VAL A 40 -12.01 2.49 6.00
CA VAL A 40 -13.44 2.43 5.65
C VAL A 40 -14.09 3.81 5.76
N PHE A 41 -13.75 4.57 6.80
CA PHE A 41 -14.25 5.94 6.96
C PHE A 41 -13.81 6.84 5.80
N GLU A 42 -12.53 6.82 5.42
CA GLU A 42 -12.01 7.56 4.27
C GLU A 42 -12.70 7.14 2.96
N PHE A 43 -12.95 5.84 2.78
CA PHE A 43 -13.67 5.32 1.62
C PHE A 43 -15.11 5.84 1.55
N LEU A 44 -15.84 5.79 2.67
CA LEU A 44 -17.22 6.30 2.76
C LEU A 44 -17.26 7.82 2.53
N ALA A 45 -16.33 8.56 3.12
CA ALA A 45 -16.22 10.00 2.93
C ALA A 45 -15.99 10.33 1.44
N CYS A 46 -15.04 9.65 0.79
CA CYS A 46 -14.76 9.83 -0.64
C CYS A 46 -15.97 9.47 -1.52
N LEU A 47 -16.66 8.36 -1.21
CA LEU A 47 -17.87 7.94 -1.93
C LEU A 47 -18.98 8.99 -1.79
N SER A 48 -19.19 9.52 -0.59
CA SER A 48 -20.18 10.58 -0.35
C SER A 48 -19.84 11.87 -1.11
N GLN A 49 -18.56 12.24 -1.17
CA GLN A 49 -18.07 13.41 -1.91
C GLN A 49 -18.29 13.25 -3.42
N ILE A 50 -18.02 12.07 -3.99
CA ILE A 50 -18.24 11.78 -5.40
C ILE A 50 -19.73 11.89 -5.74
N LEU A 51 -20.60 11.28 -4.93
CA LEU A 51 -22.05 11.35 -5.12
C LEU A 51 -22.56 12.79 -5.03
N GLY A 52 -22.14 13.54 -4.00
CA GLY A 52 -22.52 14.95 -3.85
C GLY A 52 -22.08 15.81 -5.04
N THR A 53 -20.87 15.59 -5.54
CA THR A 53 -20.35 16.30 -6.72
C THR A 53 -21.17 15.98 -7.97
N ILE A 54 -21.51 14.70 -8.21
CA ILE A 54 -22.35 14.28 -9.34
C ILE A 54 -23.73 14.93 -9.29
N ILE A 55 -24.36 14.96 -8.11
CA ILE A 55 -25.69 15.56 -7.93
C ILE A 55 -25.62 17.07 -8.19
N LEU A 56 -24.66 17.78 -7.60
CA LEU A 56 -24.50 19.23 -7.78
C LEU A 56 -24.26 19.60 -9.24
N VAL A 57 -23.33 18.91 -9.91
CA VAL A 57 -23.04 19.17 -11.34
C VAL A 57 -24.25 18.84 -12.21
N GLY A 58 -24.96 17.75 -11.92
CA GLY A 58 -26.15 17.36 -12.67
C GLY A 58 -27.33 18.31 -12.51
N LEU A 59 -27.44 19.03 -11.39
CA LEU A 59 -28.46 20.07 -11.24
C LEU A 59 -28.11 21.36 -12.00
N ILE A 60 -26.83 21.68 -12.15
CA ILE A 60 -26.38 22.92 -12.80
C ILE A 60 -26.36 22.77 -14.32
N ASN A 61 -25.67 21.76 -14.85
CA ASN A 61 -25.55 21.59 -16.31
C ASN A 61 -25.29 20.12 -16.69
N LEU A 62 -26.25 19.51 -17.40
CA LEU A 62 -26.15 18.12 -17.89
C LEU A 62 -25.01 17.93 -18.91
N TRP A 63 -24.64 18.96 -19.67
CA TRP A 63 -23.61 18.85 -20.71
C TRP A 63 -22.20 18.65 -20.12
N SER A 64 -21.98 19.04 -18.86
CA SER A 64 -20.72 18.82 -18.14
C SER A 64 -20.44 17.34 -17.84
N PHE A 65 -21.42 16.43 -17.99
CA PHE A 65 -21.19 14.98 -17.84
C PHE A 65 -20.31 14.39 -18.94
N ILE A 66 -20.38 14.93 -20.17
CA ILE A 66 -19.61 14.41 -21.31
C ILE A 66 -18.10 14.43 -21.02
N PRO A 67 -17.48 15.56 -20.67
CA PRO A 67 -16.06 15.58 -20.33
C PRO A 67 -15.73 14.83 -19.04
N ALA A 68 -16.67 14.73 -18.09
CA ALA A 68 -16.48 13.97 -16.85
C ALA A 68 -16.34 12.47 -17.13
N ILE A 69 -17.14 11.92 -18.05
CA ILE A 69 -17.07 10.51 -18.46
C ILE A 69 -15.73 10.23 -19.15
N ILE A 70 -15.30 11.11 -20.05
CA ILE A 70 -14.02 10.96 -20.77
C ILE A 70 -12.84 10.99 -19.80
N ALA A 71 -12.80 11.98 -18.90
CA ALA A 71 -11.76 12.10 -17.89
C ALA A 71 -11.76 10.90 -16.93
N SER A 72 -12.94 10.48 -16.46
CA SER A 72 -13.09 9.32 -15.56
C SER A 72 -12.61 8.02 -16.21
N SER A 73 -12.96 7.77 -17.47
CA SER A 73 -12.48 6.61 -18.24
C SER A 73 -10.94 6.59 -18.33
N GLY A 74 -10.33 7.74 -18.65
CA GLY A 74 -8.86 7.87 -18.67
C GLY A 74 -8.23 7.61 -17.31
N MET A 75 -8.82 8.15 -16.24
CA MET A 75 -8.33 7.92 -14.87
C MET A 75 -8.45 6.44 -14.46
N LEU A 76 -9.56 5.78 -14.78
CA LEU A 76 -9.76 4.35 -14.49
C LEU A 76 -8.76 3.46 -15.22
N PHE A 77 -8.49 3.75 -16.50
CA PHE A 77 -7.47 3.03 -17.27
C PHE A 77 -6.08 3.16 -16.64
N LEU A 78 -5.67 4.37 -16.27
CA LEU A 78 -4.41 4.59 -15.57
C LEU A 78 -4.36 3.87 -14.23
N ARG A 79 -5.46 3.91 -13.47
CA ARG A 79 -5.56 3.27 -12.16
C ARG A 79 -5.44 1.75 -12.28
N TYR A 80 -6.04 1.14 -13.30
CA TYR A 80 -5.92 -0.29 -13.57
C TYR A 80 -4.45 -0.69 -13.84
N ARG A 81 -3.75 0.08 -14.69
CA ARG A 81 -2.34 -0.19 -15.01
C ARG A 81 -1.42 0.01 -13.81
N PHE A 82 -1.64 1.08 -13.05
CA PHE A 82 -0.91 1.39 -11.83
C PHE A 82 -1.13 0.31 -10.75
N ALA A 83 -2.37 -0.14 -10.55
CA ALA A 83 -2.71 -1.10 -9.50
C ALA A 83 -1.97 -2.44 -9.68
N SER A 84 -1.84 -2.92 -10.91
CA SER A 84 -1.07 -4.14 -11.20
C SER A 84 0.40 -3.97 -10.84
N CYS A 85 1.04 -2.89 -11.29
CA CYS A 85 2.45 -2.62 -10.99
C CYS A 85 2.69 -2.39 -9.48
N SER A 86 1.79 -1.66 -8.82
CA SER A 86 1.87 -1.37 -7.38
C SER A 86 1.77 -2.65 -6.53
N ARG A 87 0.91 -3.61 -6.91
CA ARG A 87 0.82 -4.91 -6.21
C ARG A 87 2.13 -5.70 -6.33
N ASP A 88 2.73 -5.74 -7.51
CA ASP A 88 3.99 -6.46 -7.74
C ASP A 88 5.15 -5.83 -6.94
N LEU A 89 5.24 -4.49 -6.95
CA LEU A 89 6.20 -3.75 -6.13
C LEU A 89 5.98 -3.97 -4.63
N LYS A 90 4.72 -3.95 -4.15
CA LYS A 90 4.40 -4.21 -2.75
C LYS A 90 4.82 -5.62 -2.32
N ARG A 91 4.65 -6.62 -3.19
CA ARG A 91 5.15 -7.98 -2.99
C ARG A 91 6.68 -8.00 -2.93
N LEU A 92 7.35 -7.28 -3.83
CA LEU A 92 8.81 -7.20 -3.86
C LEU A 92 9.37 -6.57 -2.58
N VAL A 93 8.74 -5.50 -2.06
CA VAL A 93 9.10 -4.90 -0.75
C VAL A 93 9.02 -5.95 0.37
N GLY A 94 7.96 -6.76 0.39
CA GLY A 94 7.81 -7.84 1.38
C GLY A 94 8.98 -8.83 1.33
N THR A 95 9.35 -9.27 0.13
CA THR A 95 10.46 -10.22 -0.08
C THR A 95 11.82 -9.63 0.27
N THR A 96 12.12 -8.38 -0.11
CA THR A 96 13.42 -7.75 0.20
C THR A 96 13.58 -7.37 1.66
N ARG A 97 12.47 -7.18 2.39
CA ARG A 97 12.47 -6.82 3.81
C ARG A 97 12.84 -8.00 4.71
N SER A 98 12.45 -9.23 4.34
CA SER A 98 12.72 -10.45 5.12
C SER A 98 14.20 -10.71 5.43
N PRO A 99 15.15 -10.68 4.45
CA PRO A 99 16.56 -10.94 4.73
C PRO A 99 17.19 -9.90 5.66
N VAL A 100 16.74 -8.64 5.60
CA VAL A 100 17.21 -7.57 6.51
C VAL A 100 16.90 -7.94 7.97
N TYR A 101 15.67 -8.34 8.28
CA TYR A 101 15.29 -8.76 9.64
C TYR A 101 15.99 -10.06 10.07
N SER A 102 16.14 -11.01 9.15
CA SER A 102 16.83 -12.27 9.43
C SER A 102 18.29 -12.04 9.81
N GLN A 103 19.01 -11.20 9.05
CA GLN A 103 20.42 -10.90 9.31
C GLN A 103 20.62 -10.04 10.56
N LEU A 104 19.69 -9.12 10.85
CA LEU A 104 19.69 -8.37 12.09
C LEU A 104 19.54 -9.32 13.30
N THR A 105 18.58 -10.25 13.22
CA THR A 105 18.34 -11.24 14.26
C THR A 105 19.55 -12.16 14.47
N SER A 106 20.17 -12.66 13.40
CA SER A 106 21.37 -13.50 13.51
C SER A 106 22.58 -12.74 14.08
N THR A 107 22.73 -11.46 13.73
CA THR A 107 23.80 -10.61 14.27
C THR A 107 23.64 -10.37 15.77
N ILE A 108 22.40 -10.15 16.26
CA ILE A 108 22.13 -10.00 17.69
C ILE A 108 22.47 -11.27 18.47
N HIS A 109 22.02 -12.43 17.99
CA HIS A 109 22.26 -13.71 18.67
C HIS A 109 23.73 -14.14 18.59
N GLY A 110 24.40 -13.87 17.46
CA GLY A 110 25.79 -14.24 17.19
C GLY A 110 26.82 -13.18 17.53
N LEU A 111 26.45 -12.08 18.21
CA LEU A 111 27.30 -10.90 18.36
C LEU A 111 28.66 -11.21 18.99
N LYS A 112 28.69 -12.09 20.01
CA LYS A 112 29.93 -12.51 20.68
C LYS A 112 30.88 -13.21 19.72
N VAL A 113 30.35 -14.06 18.84
CA VAL A 113 31.11 -14.81 17.83
C VAL A 113 31.67 -13.86 16.76
N ILE A 114 30.85 -12.94 16.27
CA ILE A 114 31.29 -11.97 15.25
C ILE A 114 32.48 -11.13 15.77
N ARG A 115 32.39 -10.70 17.04
CA ARG A 115 33.47 -9.93 17.70
C ARG A 115 34.72 -10.76 17.97
N SER A 116 34.58 -12.03 18.37
CA SER A 116 35.74 -12.89 18.60
C SER A 116 36.53 -13.19 17.32
N TYR A 117 35.86 -13.18 16.16
CA TYR A 117 36.49 -13.36 14.85
C TYR A 117 36.87 -12.05 14.15
N HIS A 118 36.68 -10.87 14.78
CA HIS A 118 36.89 -9.56 14.16
C HIS A 118 36.22 -9.40 12.78
N ALA A 119 35.03 -10.00 12.63
CA ALA A 119 34.29 -10.08 11.37
C ALA A 119 33.19 -9.02 11.24
N GLU A 120 33.24 -7.94 12.02
CA GLU A 120 32.20 -6.90 12.06
C GLU A 120 32.02 -6.22 10.71
N ASN A 121 33.12 -5.88 10.04
CA ASN A 121 33.08 -5.24 8.72
C ASN A 121 32.44 -6.13 7.65
N ILE A 122 32.66 -7.45 7.71
CA ILE A 122 32.09 -8.40 6.76
C ILE A 122 30.57 -8.48 6.97
N SER A 123 30.13 -8.66 8.21
CA SER A 123 28.69 -8.69 8.55
C SER A 123 27.99 -7.38 8.20
N SER A 124 28.63 -6.25 8.53
CA SER A 124 28.11 -4.91 8.20
C SER A 124 27.95 -4.71 6.69
N LYS A 125 28.95 -5.08 5.89
CA LYS A 125 28.88 -4.96 4.43
C LYS A 125 27.77 -5.81 3.83
N GLN A 126 27.56 -7.03 4.35
CA GLN A 126 26.44 -7.88 3.93
C GLN A 126 25.09 -7.25 4.31
N PHE A 127 24.96 -6.74 5.53
CA PHE A 127 23.74 -6.08 5.99
C PHE A 127 23.41 -4.85 5.12
N HIS A 128 24.40 -4.02 4.81
CA HIS A 128 24.24 -2.88 3.90
C HIS A 128 23.74 -3.30 2.51
N SER A 129 24.26 -4.39 1.94
CA SER A 129 23.80 -4.92 0.65
C SER A 129 22.30 -5.29 0.67
N HIS A 130 21.83 -5.95 1.72
CA HIS A 130 20.40 -6.26 1.87
C HIS A 130 19.54 -5.00 2.09
N LEU A 131 20.05 -4.05 2.86
CA LEU A 131 19.38 -2.79 3.14
C LEU A 131 19.26 -1.91 1.88
N ASP A 132 20.31 -1.85 1.07
CA ASP A 132 20.32 -1.15 -0.22
C ASP A 132 19.30 -1.76 -1.19
N ASN A 133 19.25 -3.09 -1.28
CA ASN A 133 18.26 -3.78 -2.11
C ASN A 133 16.83 -3.45 -1.68
N ASN A 134 16.55 -3.48 -0.37
CA ASN A 134 15.24 -3.10 0.15
C ASN A 134 14.91 -1.62 -0.12
N THR A 135 15.89 -0.73 0.07
CA THR A 135 15.74 0.72 -0.13
C THR A 135 15.46 1.05 -1.60
N ARG A 136 16.14 0.38 -2.54
CA ARG A 136 15.88 0.51 -3.98
C ARG A 136 14.42 0.21 -4.33
N VAL A 137 13.85 -0.86 -3.78
CA VAL A 137 12.45 -1.24 -4.05
C VAL A 137 11.47 -0.24 -3.42
N ILE A 138 11.74 0.22 -2.21
CA ILE A 138 10.92 1.26 -1.55
C ILE A 138 10.94 2.55 -2.38
N TYR A 139 12.10 2.95 -2.89
CA TYR A 139 12.25 4.13 -3.74
C TYR A 139 11.48 3.99 -5.08
N LEU A 140 11.53 2.80 -5.70
CA LEU A 140 10.72 2.51 -6.90
C LEU A 140 9.22 2.61 -6.61
N MET A 141 8.75 2.12 -5.47
CA MET A 141 7.35 2.24 -5.07
C MET A 141 6.94 3.71 -4.87
N ALA A 142 7.79 4.51 -4.23
CA ALA A 142 7.56 5.95 -4.08
C ALA A 142 7.50 6.68 -5.43
N THR A 143 8.41 6.33 -6.35
CA THR A 143 8.47 6.90 -7.70
C THR A 143 7.23 6.54 -8.51
N LEU A 144 6.75 5.29 -8.42
CA LEU A 144 5.52 4.84 -9.07
C LEU A 144 4.30 5.62 -8.55
N ASN A 145 4.20 5.85 -7.25
CA ASN A 145 3.14 6.66 -6.65
C ASN A 145 3.16 8.10 -7.19
N ARG A 146 4.34 8.70 -7.33
CA ARG A 146 4.48 10.05 -7.92
C ARG A 146 4.16 10.08 -9.40
N TRP A 147 4.56 9.08 -10.16
CA TRP A 147 4.21 8.95 -11.58
C TRP A 147 2.68 8.93 -11.77
N SER A 148 1.96 8.13 -10.97
CA SER A 148 0.49 8.08 -11.05
C SER A 148 -0.16 9.40 -10.64
N ALA A 149 0.31 10.02 -9.55
CA ALA A 149 -0.21 11.30 -9.08
C ALA A 149 -0.04 12.39 -10.16
N MET A 150 1.15 12.48 -10.77
CA MET A 150 1.43 13.44 -11.82
C MET A 150 0.46 13.29 -12.99
N ARG A 151 0.17 12.06 -13.44
CA ARG A 151 -0.79 11.82 -14.52
C ARG A 151 -2.23 12.19 -14.16
N PHE A 152 -2.67 11.94 -12.92
CA PHE A 152 -3.97 12.41 -12.46
C PHE A 152 -4.06 13.93 -12.45
N HIS A 153 -2.98 14.62 -12.04
CA HIS A 153 -2.92 16.09 -12.12
C HIS A 153 -3.02 16.61 -13.55
N TRP A 154 -2.35 15.98 -14.52
CA TRP A 154 -2.49 16.37 -15.93
C TRP A 154 -3.91 16.23 -16.46
N ILE A 155 -4.60 15.12 -16.13
CA ILE A 155 -6.01 14.93 -16.53
C ILE A 155 -6.89 15.98 -15.87
N SER A 156 -6.70 16.24 -14.57
CA SER A 156 -7.44 17.26 -13.83
C SER A 156 -7.21 18.67 -14.38
N LEU A 157 -5.97 18.98 -14.78
CA LEU A 157 -5.58 20.28 -15.33
C LEU A 157 -6.30 20.58 -16.65
N ILE A 158 -6.57 19.55 -17.47
CA ILE A 158 -7.31 19.69 -18.73
C ILE A 158 -8.82 19.70 -18.47
N PHE A 159 -9.29 18.88 -17.52
CA PHE A 159 -10.71 18.74 -17.21
C PHE A 159 -11.33 20.03 -16.65
N ILE A 160 -10.68 20.66 -15.66
CA ILE A 160 -11.21 21.86 -14.99
C ILE A 160 -11.53 23.01 -15.96
N PRO A 161 -10.58 23.51 -16.79
CA PRO A 161 -10.86 24.63 -17.68
C PRO A 161 -11.91 24.27 -18.73
N LEU A 162 -11.95 23.03 -19.21
CA LEU A 162 -12.94 22.58 -20.18
C LEU A 162 -14.36 22.56 -19.61
N VAL A 163 -14.52 22.16 -18.33
CA VAL A 163 -15.82 22.26 -17.66
C VAL A 163 -16.23 23.71 -17.43
N ILE A 164 -15.29 24.58 -17.03
CA ILE A 164 -15.57 26.01 -16.80
C ILE A 164 -16.00 26.70 -18.11
N THR A 165 -15.32 26.47 -19.22
CA THR A 165 -15.69 27.08 -20.51
C THR A 165 -17.06 26.60 -20.99
N LEU A 166 -17.36 25.31 -20.86
CA LEU A 166 -18.68 24.77 -21.18
C LEU A 166 -19.78 25.37 -20.31
N ALA A 167 -19.52 25.59 -19.02
CA ALA A 167 -20.49 26.20 -18.11
C ALA A 167 -20.72 27.69 -18.35
N ILE A 168 -19.76 28.41 -18.96
CA ILE A 168 -19.92 29.83 -19.33
C ILE A 168 -20.67 29.98 -20.66
N ILE A 169 -20.45 29.06 -21.60
CA ILE A 169 -21.01 29.14 -22.95
C ILE A 169 -22.49 28.71 -22.99
N LEU A 170 -22.92 27.84 -22.07
CA LEU A 170 -24.16 27.07 -22.15
C LEU A 170 -25.00 27.26 -20.88
#